data_AF-A0A4S3PIU4-F1
#
_entry.id   AF-A0A4S3PIU4-F1
#
_cell.length_a   1.000
_cell.length_b   1.000
_cell.length_c   1.000
_cell.angle_alpha   90.00
_cell.angle_beta   90.00
_cell.angle_gamma   90.00
#
_symmetry.space_group_name_H-M   'P 1'
#
loop_
_entity.id
_entity.type
_entity.pdbx_description
1 polymer ?
#
loop_
_entity_poly.entity_id
_entity_poly.type
_entity_poly.pdbx_seq_one_letter_code
_entity_poly.pdbx_strand_id
1 'polypeptide(L)' 'MDQTRTTDSVDQYILKLTADIQHIAAALRKIILSSSPNLVEEYKWSMPNYTYKGLVCYLQASKKHVNLV' A
#
# COMPACT_ATOMS: atom_id res chain seq x y z
N MET A 1 1.31 21.35 7.25
CA MET A 1 0.69 20.30 8.07
C MET A 1 0.58 19.09 7.17
N ASP A 2 1.58 18.22 7.17
CA ASP A 2 1.54 16.98 6.39
C ASP A 2 0.50 16.06 7.02
N GLN A 3 -0.70 16.07 6.44
CA GLN A 3 -1.70 15.06 6.71
C GLN A 3 -1.10 13.72 6.28
N THR A 4 -0.91 12.82 7.23
CA THR A 4 -0.42 11.47 7.00
C THR A 4 -1.32 10.79 5.96
N ARG A 5 -0.82 10.62 4.71
CA ARG A 5 -1.56 10.03 3.58
C ARG A 5 -1.67 8.50 3.65
N THR A 6 -1.14 7.92 4.73
CA THR A 6 -1.16 6.51 5.06
C THR A 6 -2.28 6.20 6.05
N THR A 7 -2.79 4.97 6.01
CA THR A 7 -3.88 4.50 6.87
C THR A 7 -3.42 3.43 7.85
N ASP A 8 -3.97 3.45 9.06
CA ASP A 8 -3.67 2.45 10.11
C ASP A 8 -3.99 1.03 9.64
N SER A 9 -5.03 0.86 8.81
CA SER A 9 -5.40 -0.47 8.31
C SER A 9 -4.32 -1.07 7.40
N VAL A 10 -3.69 -0.25 6.55
CA VAL A 10 -2.56 -0.68 5.71
C VAL A 10 -1.30 -0.86 6.57
N ASP A 11 -1.09 -0.04 7.59
CA ASP A 11 0.01 -0.23 8.55
C ASP A 11 -0.09 -1.60 9.23
N GLN A 12 -1.27 -1.93 9.78
CA GLN A 12 -1.53 -3.22 10.41
C GLN A 12 -1.45 -4.39 9.44
N TYR A 13 -1.83 -4.19 8.17
CA TYR A 13 -1.65 -5.19 7.12
C TYR A 13 -0.16 -5.49 6.90
N ILE A 14 0.66 -4.44 6.70
CA ILE A 14 2.10 -4.57 6.43
C ILE A 14 2.83 -5.19 7.62
N LEU A 15 2.49 -4.81 8.86
CA LEU A 15 3.10 -5.35 10.08
C LEU A 15 2.87 -6.85 10.28
N LYS A 16 1.85 -7.43 9.66
CA LYS A 16 1.54 -8.87 9.74
C LYS A 16 2.30 -9.72 8.71
N LEU A 17 3.02 -9.10 7.78
CA LEU A 17 3.79 -9.79 6.75
C LEU A 17 5.12 -10.30 7.33
N THR A 18 5.73 -11.28 6.66
CA THR A 18 7.10 -11.69 6.97
C THR A 18 8.07 -10.56 6.65
N ALA A 19 9.22 -10.49 7.33
CA ALA A 19 10.17 -9.37 7.21
C ALA A 19 10.52 -9.00 5.75
N ASP A 20 10.80 -10.00 4.91
CA ASP A 20 11.14 -9.77 3.50
C ASP A 20 9.97 -9.16 2.71
N ILE A 21 8.76 -9.69 2.91
CA ILE A 21 7.54 -9.25 2.22
C ILE A 21 7.09 -7.88 2.74
N GLN A 22 7.24 -7.65 4.04
CA GLN A 22 7.02 -6.36 4.68
C GLN A 22 7.90 -5.28 4.08
N HIS A 23 9.20 -5.57 3.90
CA HIS A 23 10.15 -4.62 3.32
C HIS A 23 9.75 -4.24 1.88
N ILE A 24 9.38 -5.22 1.06
CA ILE A 24 8.92 -4.98 -0.32
C ILE A 24 7.62 -4.18 -0.34
N ALA A 25 6.62 -4.57 0.45
CA ALA A 25 5.32 -3.89 0.49
C ALA A 25 5.44 -2.44 0.95
N ALA A 26 6.28 -2.18 1.98
CA ALA A 26 6.55 -0.83 2.47
C ALA A 26 7.28 0.03 1.42
N ALA A 27 8.26 -0.53 0.71
CA ALA A 27 8.96 0.16 -0.36
C ALA A 27 8.03 0.53 -1.51
N LEU A 28 7.20 -0.41 -1.97
CA LEU A 28 6.21 -0.16 -3.03
C LEU A 28 5.19 0.90 -2.62
N ARG A 29 4.64 0.82 -1.41
CA ARG A 29 3.73 1.82 -0.85
C ARG A 29 4.34 3.23 -0.88
N LYS A 30 5.59 3.36 -0.46
CA LYS A 30 6.31 4.64 -0.49
C LYS A 30 6.45 5.17 -1.92
N ILE A 31 6.84 4.31 -2.86
CA ILE A 31 6.97 4.68 -4.28
C ILE A 31 5.61 5.17 -4.83
N ILE A 32 4.54 4.42 -4.59
CA ILE A 32 3.18 4.76 -5.04
C ILE A 32 2.77 6.13 -4.49
N LEU A 33 2.84 6.34 -3.18
CA LEU A 33 2.43 7.62 -2.57
C LEU A 33 3.34 8.80 -2.94
N SER A 34 4.59 8.54 -3.33
CA SER A 34 5.50 9.57 -3.85
C SER A 34 5.23 9.94 -5.31
N SER A 35 4.62 9.05 -6.10
CA SER A 35 4.38 9.26 -7.53
C SER A 35 3.34 10.34 -7.83
N SER A 36 2.42 10.61 -6.89
CA SER A 36 1.41 11.65 -7.02
C SER A 36 0.85 12.06 -5.65
N PRO A 37 0.67 13.38 -5.39
CA PRO A 37 0.02 13.86 -4.18
C PRO A 37 -1.48 13.54 -4.13
N ASN A 38 -2.10 13.24 -5.28
CA ASN A 38 -3.54 13.04 -5.40
C ASN A 38 -3.99 11.60 -5.13
N LEU A 39 -3.04 10.67 -4.99
CA LEU A 39 -3.37 9.29 -4.65
C LEU A 39 -3.86 9.20 -3.20
N VAL A 40 -4.97 8.50 -3.03
CA VAL A 40 -5.54 8.17 -1.73
C VAL A 40 -5.26 6.71 -1.45
N GLU A 41 -4.69 6.43 -0.28
CA GLU A 41 -4.56 5.07 0.23
C GLU A 41 -5.85 4.62 0.92
N GLU A 42 -6.31 3.43 0.58
CA GLU A 42 -7.48 2.80 1.15
C GLU A 42 -7.18 1.34 1.47
N TYR A 43 -7.98 0.74 2.35
CA TYR A 43 -7.94 -0.69 2.62
C TYR A 43 -9.24 -1.32 2.14
N LYS A 44 -9.18 -2.08 1.03
CA LYS A 44 -10.34 -2.70 0.37
C LYS A 44 -9.99 -4.13 0.00
N TRP A 45 -10.96 -5.03 0.07
CA TRP A 45 -10.77 -6.47 -0.25
C TRP A 45 -9.59 -7.11 0.49
N SER A 46 -9.36 -6.66 1.73
CA SER A 46 -8.24 -7.08 2.57
C SER A 46 -6.85 -6.76 1.99
N MET A 47 -6.75 -5.72 1.16
CA MET A 47 -5.53 -5.31 0.47
C MET A 47 -5.35 -3.79 0.49
N PRO A 48 -4.11 -3.28 0.51
CA PRO A 48 -3.81 -1.87 0.25
C PRO A 48 -4.22 -1.51 -1.19
N ASN A 49 -5.08 -0.51 -1.33
CA ASN A 49 -5.55 0.02 -2.60
C ASN A 49 -5.16 1.49 -2.70
N TYR A 50 -4.82 1.94 -3.91
CA TYR A 50 -4.46 3.32 -4.19
C TYR A 50 -5.33 3.84 -5.31
N THR A 51 -6.08 4.90 -5.01
CA THR A 51 -7.12 5.41 -5.90
C THR A 51 -6.93 6.88 -6.21
N TYR A 52 -7.31 7.26 -7.43
CA TYR A 52 -7.46 8.65 -7.85
C TYR A 52 -8.41 8.66 -9.05
N LYS A 53 -9.62 9.21 -8.87
CA LYS A 53 -10.70 9.16 -9.89
C LYS A 53 -11.00 7.74 -10.40
N GLY A 54 -10.76 6.73 -9.57
CA GLY A 54 -10.83 5.31 -9.92
C GLY A 54 -9.71 4.51 -9.25
N LEU A 55 -9.72 3.19 -9.41
CA LEU A 55 -8.62 2.33 -8.97
C LEU A 55 -7.40 2.59 -9.86
N VAL A 56 -6.27 2.93 -9.23
CA VAL A 56 -5.00 3.10 -9.96
C VAL A 56 -4.16 1.84 -9.83
N CYS A 57 -3.98 1.35 -8.59
CA CYS A 57 -3.32 0.07 -8.34
C CYS A 57 -3.66 -0.47 -6.95
N TYR A 58 -3.32 -1.74 -6.70
CA TYR A 58 -3.34 -2.35 -5.37
C TYR A 58 -2.13 -3.24 -5.15
N LEU A 59 -1.83 -3.50 -3.88
CA LEU A 59 -0.79 -4.45 -3.47
C LEU A 59 -1.42 -5.74 -2.97
N GLN A 60 -0.95 -6.86 -3.49
CA GLN A 60 -1.32 -8.18 -2.99
C GLN A 60 -0.06 -8.92 -2.53
N ALA A 61 0.12 -9.06 -1.22
CA ALA A 61 1.20 -9.84 -0.65
C ALA A 61 0.91 -11.34 -0.74
N SER A 62 1.92 -12.08 -1.20
CA SER A 62 2.01 -13.54 -1.17
C SER A 62 3.19 -13.97 -0.29
N LYS A 63 3.32 -15.27 -0.02
CA LYS A 63 4.40 -15.80 0.84
C LYS A 63 5.83 -15.48 0.36
N LYS A 64 6.02 -15.22 -0.94
CA LYS A 64 7.35 -15.07 -1.56
C LYS A 64 7.49 -13.83 -2.45
N HIS A 65 6.42 -13.06 -2.64
CA HIS A 65 6.41 -11.90 -3.53
C HIS A 65 5.27 -10.96 -3.15
N VAL A 66 5.30 -9.75 -3.72
CA VAL A 66 4.19 -8.80 -3.69
C VAL A 66 3.81 -8.52 -5.13
N ASN A 67 2.53 -8.71 -5.48
CA ASN A 67 2.00 -8.27 -6.76
C ASN A 67 1.61 -6.80 -6.64
N LEU A 68 2.04 -6.00 -7.62
CA LEU A 68 1.53 -4.67 -7.88
C LEU A 68 0.63 -4.81 -9.13
N VAL A 69 -0.66 -4.58 -8.95
CA VAL A 69 -1.69 -4.76 -9.99
C VAL A 69 -2.41 -3.45 -10.24
#